data_AF-A0A933HUZ6-F1
#
_entry.id   AF-A0A933HUZ6-F1
#
_cell.length_a   1.000
_cell.length_b   1.000
_cell.length_c   1.000
_cell.angle_alpha   90.00
_cell.angle_beta   90.00
_cell.angle_gamma   90.00
#
_symmetry.space_group_name_H-M   'P 1'
#
loop_
_entity.id
_entity.type
_entity.pdbx_description
1 polymer ?
#
loop_
_entity_poly.entity_id
_entity_poly.type
_entity_poly.pdbx_seq_one_letter_code
_entity_poly.pdbx_strand_id
1 'polypeptide(L)'
;MARNKSSISKAHTLQEIGEFWDTHSLADHWDQTSEVEFIVRAKRRRRVTVDPDVYSQIEEQAHINGVLPETLINLWLAERLQRVKRMARAKAA
;
A
#
# COMPACT_ATOMS: atom_id res chain seq x y z
N MET A 1 -2.68 -15.04 36.00
CA MET A 1 -3.54 -15.04 34.80
C MET A 1 -2.77 -14.43 33.64
N ALA A 2 -2.60 -15.15 32.54
CA ALA A 2 -1.67 -14.80 31.45
C ALA A 2 -2.12 -13.53 30.71
N ARG A 3 -1.46 -12.40 30.99
CA ARG A 3 -1.72 -11.05 30.45
C ARG A 3 -1.33 -10.86 28.97
N ASN A 4 -1.16 -11.94 28.20
CA ASN A 4 -0.63 -11.86 26.84
C ASN A 4 -1.35 -12.76 25.82
N LYS A 5 -2.63 -13.08 26.05
CA LYS A 5 -3.46 -13.88 25.12
C LYS A 5 -4.72 -13.13 24.73
N SER A 6 -5.16 -13.31 23.49
CA SER A 6 -6.46 -12.82 23.01
C SER A 6 -7.62 -13.49 23.76
N SER A 7 -8.78 -12.83 23.81
CA SER A 7 -9.96 -13.27 24.56
C SER A 7 -10.63 -14.51 23.94
N ILE A 8 -10.83 -14.51 22.62
CA ILE A 8 -11.52 -15.59 21.89
C ILE A 8 -10.51 -16.63 21.38
N SER A 9 -9.60 -16.23 20.49
CA SER A 9 -8.64 -17.15 19.85
C SER A 9 -7.54 -17.68 20.77
N LYS A 10 -7.41 -17.16 22.00
CA LYS A 10 -6.36 -17.51 22.99
C LYS A 10 -4.92 -17.43 22.46
N ALA A 11 -4.72 -16.70 21.37
CA ALA A 11 -3.47 -16.54 20.63
C ALA A 11 -2.59 -15.43 21.22
N HIS A 12 -1.28 -15.52 20.96
CA HIS A 12 -0.26 -14.59 21.47
C HIS A 12 0.19 -13.57 20.43
N THR A 13 0.08 -13.89 19.15
CA THR A 13 0.53 -13.02 18.04
C THR A 13 -0.60 -12.66 17.10
N LEU A 14 -0.44 -11.57 16.34
CA LEU A 14 -1.43 -11.17 15.33
C LEU A 14 -1.59 -12.23 14.23
N GLN A 15 -0.51 -12.91 13.87
CA GLN A 15 -0.54 -13.98 12.88
C GLN A 15 -1.38 -15.18 13.37
N GLU A 16 -1.13 -15.65 14.59
CA GLU A 16 -1.92 -16.73 15.21
C GLU A 16 -3.41 -16.37 15.37
N ILE A 17 -3.72 -15.09 15.64
CA ILE A 17 -5.11 -14.62 15.67
C ILE A 17 -5.75 -14.75 14.28
N GLY A 18 -5.03 -14.38 13.21
CA GLY A 18 -5.48 -14.53 11.83
C GLY A 18 -5.74 -15.98 11.46
N GLU A 19 -4.77 -16.86 11.72
CA GLU A 19 -4.87 -18.30 11.44
C GLU A 19 -6.07 -18.96 12.12
N PHE A 20 -6.43 -18.52 13.34
CA PHE A 20 -7.65 -18.96 14.01
C PHE A 20 -8.90 -18.54 13.22
N TRP A 21 -9.02 -17.25 12.86
CA TRP A 21 -10.20 -16.72 12.18
C TRP A 21 -10.31 -17.11 10.70
N ASP A 22 -9.22 -17.57 10.07
CA ASP A 22 -9.26 -18.14 8.73
C ASP A 22 -10.07 -19.45 8.67
N THR A 23 -10.18 -20.15 9.81
CA THR A 23 -10.87 -21.45 9.93
C THR A 23 -12.13 -21.41 10.79
N HIS A 24 -12.42 -20.29 11.47
CA HIS A 24 -13.55 -20.13 12.38
C HIS A 24 -14.48 -19.01 11.92
N SER A 25 -15.79 -19.24 12.00
CA SER A 25 -16.78 -18.21 11.68
C SER A 25 -16.96 -17.24 12.84
N LEU A 26 -17.02 -15.95 12.56
CA LEU A 26 -17.41 -14.93 13.54
C LEU A 26 -18.79 -15.20 14.14
N ALA A 27 -19.71 -15.77 13.35
CA ALA A 27 -21.08 -16.05 13.76
C ALA A 27 -21.14 -17.02 14.95
N ASP A 28 -20.22 -17.98 15.02
CA ASP A 28 -20.17 -18.99 16.09
C ASP A 28 -19.77 -18.39 17.45
N HIS A 29 -19.25 -17.16 17.42
CA HIS A 29 -18.78 -16.43 18.60
C HIS A 29 -19.54 -15.13 18.84
N TRP A 30 -20.67 -14.89 18.15
CA TRP A 30 -21.37 -13.61 18.17
C TRP A 30 -21.73 -13.14 19.59
N ASP A 31 -22.23 -14.04 20.44
CA ASP A 31 -22.57 -13.76 21.84
C ASP A 31 -21.38 -13.40 22.74
N GLN A 32 -20.15 -13.66 22.27
CA GLN A 32 -18.89 -13.33 22.96
C GLN A 32 -18.26 -12.04 22.40
N THR A 33 -18.88 -11.42 21.40
CA THR A 33 -18.43 -10.19 20.77
C THR A 33 -19.32 -9.01 21.17
N SER A 34 -18.79 -7.80 21.01
CA SER A 34 -19.52 -6.56 21.21
C SER A 34 -19.34 -5.68 20.00
N GLU A 35 -20.39 -4.94 19.64
CA GLU A 35 -20.29 -3.91 18.61
C GLU A 35 -19.24 -2.87 19.01
N VAL A 36 -18.40 -2.48 18.05
CA VAL A 36 -17.37 -1.45 18.22
C VAL A 36 -17.37 -0.55 17.00
N GLU A 37 -17.44 0.76 17.24
CA GLU A 37 -17.25 1.77 16.20
C GLU A 37 -15.76 2.04 16.02
N PHE A 38 -15.26 1.95 14.78
CA PHE A 38 -13.89 2.30 14.46
C PHE A 38 -13.81 3.03 13.11
N ILE A 39 -12.87 3.97 13.01
CA ILE A 39 -12.67 4.79 11.80
C ILE A 39 -11.47 4.26 11.03
N VAL A 40 -11.71 3.65 9.88
CA VAL A 40 -10.65 3.30 8.94
C VAL A 40 -10.30 4.50 8.07
N ARG A 41 -9.16 5.15 8.34
CA ARG A 41 -8.62 6.21 7.46
C ARG A 41 -7.83 5.61 6.31
N ALA A 42 -8.51 5.00 5.35
CA ALA A 42 -7.89 4.60 4.09
C ALA A 42 -7.70 5.83 3.19
N LYS A 43 -6.48 6.40 3.14
CA LYS A 43 -6.18 7.48 2.17
C LYS A 43 -6.40 6.95 0.75
N ARG A 44 -7.28 7.60 -0.03
CA ARG A 44 -7.41 7.32 -1.46
C ARG A 44 -6.08 7.62 -2.15
N ARG A 45 -5.36 6.57 -2.55
CA ARG A 45 -4.13 6.70 -3.35
C ARG A 45 -4.50 6.60 -4.81
N ARG A 46 -4.02 7.54 -5.64
CA ARG A 46 -4.01 7.37 -7.09
C ARG A 46 -2.82 6.48 -7.43
N ARG A 47 -3.07 5.37 -8.11
CA ARG A 47 -2.02 4.43 -8.54
C ARG A 47 -2.01 4.39 -10.06
N VAL A 48 -0.81 4.33 -10.63
CA VAL A 48 -0.60 4.10 -12.05
C VAL A 48 0.20 2.80 -12.15
N THR A 49 -0.35 1.83 -12.87
CA THR A 49 0.36 0.58 -13.13
C THR A 49 1.47 0.85 -14.14
N VAL A 50 2.68 0.42 -13.82
CA VAL A 50 3.83 0.42 -14.73
C VAL A 50 3.97 -1.00 -15.26
N ASP A 51 4.27 -1.12 -16.54
CA ASP A 51 4.58 -2.40 -17.15
C ASP A 51 5.76 -3.08 -16.40
N PRO A 52 5.72 -4.40 -16.12
CA PRO A 52 6.73 -5.08 -15.33
C PRO A 52 8.16 -4.91 -15.88
N ASP A 53 8.34 -5.03 -17.20
CA ASP A 53 9.66 -4.95 -17.83
C ASP A 53 10.22 -3.53 -17.77
N VAL A 54 9.33 -2.53 -17.85
CA VAL A 54 9.68 -1.12 -17.66
C VAL A 54 10.03 -0.84 -16.20
N TYR A 55 9.30 -1.43 -15.25
CA TYR A 55 9.57 -1.26 -13.83
C TYR A 55 10.93 -1.86 -13.44
N SER A 56 11.28 -3.05 -13.95
CA SER A 56 12.60 -3.65 -13.70
C SER A 56 13.76 -2.75 -14.17
N GLN A 57 13.61 -2.10 -15.34
CA GLN A 57 14.60 -1.13 -15.82
C GLN A 57 14.68 0.11 -14.93
N ILE A 58 13.53 0.61 -14.44
CA ILE A 58 13.50 1.72 -13.48
C ILE A 58 14.21 1.33 -12.19
N GLU A 59 14.01 0.13 -11.67
CA GLU A 59 14.66 -0.34 -10.44
C GLU A 59 16.17 -0.36 -10.58
N GLU A 60 16.69 -0.89 -11.69
CA GLU A 60 18.13 -0.90 -11.97
C GLU A 60 18.69 0.53 -12.00
N GLN A 61 18.02 1.44 -12.72
CA GLN A 61 18.46 2.82 -12.79
C GLN A 61 18.36 3.53 -11.43
N ALA A 62 17.30 3.31 -10.67
CA ALA A 62 17.12 3.89 -9.35
C ALA A 62 18.22 3.43 -8.39
N HIS A 63 18.58 2.14 -8.45
CA HIS A 63 19.67 1.57 -7.68
C HIS A 63 21.02 2.22 -8.02
N ILE A 64 21.36 2.36 -9.30
CA ILE A 64 22.59 3.03 -9.76
C ILE A 64 22.64 4.48 -9.26
N ASN A 65 21.50 5.17 -9.25
CA ASN A 65 21.39 6.56 -8.80
C ASN A 65 21.25 6.72 -7.27
N GLY A 66 21.20 5.62 -6.51
CA GLY A 66 21.06 5.66 -5.05
C GLY A 66 19.72 6.24 -4.57
N VAL A 67 18.65 6.10 -5.36
CA VAL A 67 17.31 6.63 -5.05
C VAL A 67 16.26 5.53 -5.12
N LEU A 68 15.06 5.81 -4.59
CA LEU A 68 13.93 4.91 -4.73
C LEU A 68 13.36 4.95 -6.17
N PRO A 69 12.84 3.82 -6.69
CA PRO A 69 12.14 3.79 -7.99
C PRO A 69 11.04 4.85 -8.10
N GLU A 70 10.26 5.05 -7.03
CA GLU A 70 9.21 6.07 -6.97
C GLU A 70 9.79 7.49 -7.14
N THR A 71 10.95 7.78 -6.54
CA THR A 71 11.62 9.08 -6.67
C THR A 71 12.07 9.31 -8.11
N LEU A 72 12.69 8.30 -8.73
CA LEU A 72 13.16 8.38 -10.11
C LEU A 72 12.00 8.59 -11.10
N ILE A 73 10.91 7.82 -10.94
CA ILE A 73 9.69 7.95 -11.75
C ILE A 73 9.14 9.38 -11.64
N ASN A 74 9.02 9.91 -10.42
CA ASN A 74 8.48 11.25 -10.21
C ASN A 74 9.35 12.33 -10.87
N LEU A 75 10.68 12.21 -10.78
CA LEU A 75 11.61 13.13 -11.45
C LEU A 75 11.42 13.10 -12.96
N TRP A 76 11.46 11.91 -13.58
CA TRP A 76 11.30 11.75 -15.03
C TRP A 76 9.95 12.26 -15.53
N LEU A 77 8.87 11.98 -14.81
CA LEU A 77 7.54 12.49 -15.16
C LEU A 77 7.47 14.02 -15.04
N ALA A 78 8.04 14.61 -13.99
CA ALA A 78 8.10 16.06 -13.84
C ALA A 78 8.84 16.73 -15.00
N GLU A 79 10.01 16.20 -15.37
CA GLU A 79 10.79 16.69 -16.51
C GLU A 79 10.01 16.57 -17.83
N ARG A 80 9.37 15.41 -18.08
CA ARG A 80 8.57 15.19 -19.28
C ARG A 80 7.41 16.18 -19.37
N LEU A 81 6.70 16.42 -18.26
CA LEU A 81 5.60 17.39 -18.21
C LEU A 81 6.09 18.82 -18.49
N GLN A 82 7.27 19.21 -18.00
CA GLN A 82 7.85 20.52 -18.32
C GLN A 82 8.15 20.66 -19.81
N ARG A 83 8.71 19.62 -20.44
CA ARG A 83 8.99 19.64 -21.89
C ARG A 83 7.71 19.75 -22.71
N VAL A 84 6.66 19.00 -22.35
CA VAL A 84 5.34 19.09 -23.01
C VAL A 84 4.76 20.50 -22.89
N LYS A 85 4.81 21.12 -21.71
CA LYS A 85 4.35 22.51 -21.51
C LYS A 85 5.11 23.50 -22.39
N ARG A 86 6.43 23.36 -22.53
CA ARG A 86 7.25 24.22 -23.39
C ARG A 86 6.86 24.07 -24.87
N MET A 87 6.69 22.85 -25.34
CA MET A 87 6.30 22.57 -26.74
C MET A 87 4.90 23.12 -27.05
N ALA A 88 3.95 22.98 -26.13
CA ALA A 88 2.60 23.51 -26.30
C ALA A 88 2.59 25.04 -26.44
N ARG A 89 3.42 25.75 -25.65
CA ARG A 89 3.55 27.21 -25.75
C ARG A 89 4.18 27.65 -27.08
N ALA A 90 5.21 26.95 -27.54
CA ALA A 90 5.87 27.26 -28.82
C ALA A 90 4.95 27.06 -30.04
N LYS A 91 4.00 26.13 -29.97
CA LYS A 91 3.00 25.91 -31.04
C LYS A 91 1.90 26.97 -31.08
N ALA A 92 1.70 27.69 -29.97
CA ALA A 92 0.65 28.69 -29.82
C ALA A 92 1.12 30.14 -30.08
N ALA A 93 2.41 30.34 -30.35
CA ALA A 93 3.04 31.61 -30.72
C ALA A 93 3.35 31.61 -32.22
#